data_AF-A0A8H8IZS0-F1
#
_entry.id   AF-A0A8H8IZS0-F1
#
_cell.length_a   1.000
_cell.length_b   1.000
_cell.length_c   1.000
_cell.angle_alpha   90.00
_cell.angle_beta   90.00
_cell.angle_gamma   90.00
#
_symmetry.space_group_name_H-M   'P 1'
#
loop_
_entity.id
_entity.type
_entity.pdbx_description
1 polymer ?
#
loop_
_entity_poly.entity_id
_entity_poly.type
_entity_poly.pdbx_seq_one_letter_code
_entity_poly.pdbx_strand_id
1 'polypeptide(L)'
;MSLSDGTYQIYNTDVTTPFGSPLYLSRSSNNVVVSGFGNDTVEATATTDEKYTLKFSRGGRYIIARNGQLQLGTKAYEWRIFQIDTDKWKIVATAEDLCLSIPQNATSGSRILLLPQEGLPGQFCNFA
;
A
#
# COMPACT_ATOMS: atom_id res chain seq x y z
N MET A 1 -14.97 -7.87 -5.91
CA MET A 1 -15.40 -6.50 -6.27
C MET A 1 -14.14 -5.75 -6.69
N SER A 2 -14.26 -4.84 -7.66
CA SER A 2 -13.14 -3.99 -8.08
C SER A 2 -13.08 -2.74 -7.20
N LEU A 3 -11.88 -2.27 -6.87
CA LEU A 3 -11.69 -0.96 -6.25
C LEU A 3 -12.11 0.12 -7.26
N SER A 4 -12.82 1.16 -6.81
CA SER A 4 -13.14 2.29 -7.68
C SER A 4 -11.91 3.18 -7.88
N ASP A 5 -11.89 3.95 -8.96
CA ASP A 5 -10.90 5.02 -9.10
C ASP A 5 -11.13 6.08 -8.03
N GLY A 6 -10.06 6.53 -7.39
CA GLY A 6 -10.20 7.45 -6.28
C GLY A 6 -8.91 7.78 -5.55
N THR A 7 -9.05 8.61 -4.53
CA THR A 7 -7.96 9.00 -3.63
C THR A 7 -8.24 8.40 -2.27
N TYR A 8 -7.29 7.63 -1.74
CA TYR A 8 -7.50 6.80 -0.56
C TYR A 8 -6.38 6.99 0.47
N GLN A 9 -6.72 6.89 1.75
CA GLN A 9 -5.76 6.51 2.77
C GLN A 9 -5.62 5.00 2.78
N ILE A 10 -4.38 4.51 2.75
CA ILE A 10 -4.08 3.08 2.87
C ILE A 10 -3.47 2.82 4.24
N TYR A 11 -4.13 2.00 5.03
CA TYR A 11 -3.67 1.58 6.36
C TYR A 11 -3.80 0.08 6.54
N ASN A 12 -3.02 -0.47 7.46
CA ASN A 12 -3.00 -1.90 7.75
C ASN A 12 -4.19 -2.28 8.64
N THR A 13 -4.94 -3.32 8.26
CA THR A 13 -6.13 -3.79 9.01
C THR A 13 -5.80 -4.63 10.23
N ASP A 14 -4.59 -5.20 10.28
CA ASP A 14 -4.19 -6.18 11.30
C ASP A 14 -3.37 -5.54 12.44
N VAL A 15 -3.32 -4.21 12.49
CA VAL A 15 -2.65 -3.47 13.56
C VAL A 15 -3.59 -3.41 14.76
N THR A 16 -3.48 -4.40 15.62
CA THR A 16 -4.19 -4.46 16.90
C THR A 16 -3.49 -3.66 18.00
N THR A 17 -2.42 -2.91 17.70
CA THR A 17 -1.60 -2.27 18.74
C THR A 17 -2.35 -1.13 19.45
N PRO A 18 -2.49 -1.20 20.78
CA PRO A 18 -2.92 -0.06 21.59
C PRO A 18 -1.75 0.91 21.74
N PHE A 19 -1.53 1.74 20.72
CA PHE A 19 -0.70 2.95 20.81
C PHE A 19 -1.40 4.07 20.05
N GLY A 20 -2.55 4.51 20.57
CA GLY A 20 -3.17 5.82 20.32
C GLY A 20 -3.60 6.20 18.90
N SER A 21 -3.08 5.61 17.81
CA SER A 21 -3.35 6.07 16.44
C SER A 21 -3.08 5.00 15.36
N PRO A 22 -3.90 4.95 14.30
CA PRO A 22 -3.70 4.08 13.14
C PRO A 22 -2.43 4.44 12.35
N LEU A 23 -1.85 3.45 11.67
CA LEU A 23 -0.63 3.59 10.84
C LEU A 23 -0.97 3.70 9.35
N TYR A 24 -0.35 4.65 8.65
CA TYR A 24 -0.62 4.97 7.24
C TYR A 24 0.62 4.81 6.34
N LEU A 25 0.37 4.63 5.05
CA LEU A 25 1.38 4.82 4.00
C LEU A 25 1.85 6.28 3.91
N SER A 26 3.15 6.50 3.76
CA SER A 26 3.72 7.83 3.54
C SER A 26 5.01 7.79 2.72
N ARG A 27 5.41 8.96 2.25
CA ARG A 27 6.58 9.14 1.37
C ARG A 27 7.80 9.67 2.14
N SER A 28 8.98 9.07 1.94
CA SER A 28 10.25 9.58 2.47
C SER A 28 11.37 9.55 1.43
N SER A 29 11.77 10.72 0.93
CA SER A 29 12.85 11.04 -0.04
C SER A 29 12.96 10.17 -1.31
N ASN A 30 12.96 8.85 -1.23
CA ASN A 30 12.86 7.89 -2.34
C ASN A 30 12.14 6.56 -1.97
N ASN A 31 11.73 6.39 -0.71
CA ASN A 31 11.17 5.18 -0.15
C ASN A 31 9.71 5.40 0.27
N VAL A 32 9.00 4.27 0.39
CA VAL A 32 7.67 4.21 1.01
C VAL A 32 7.84 3.74 2.45
N VAL A 33 7.30 4.50 3.39
CA VAL A 33 7.44 4.24 4.83
C VAL A 33 6.10 4.37 5.54
N VAL A 34 6.02 3.75 6.71
CA VAL A 34 4.87 3.84 7.61
C VAL A 34 4.95 5.13 8.43
N SER A 35 3.83 5.83 8.59
CA SER A 35 3.69 6.98 9.49
C SER A 35 2.50 6.79 10.42
N GLY A 36 2.66 7.14 11.70
CA GLY A 36 1.58 7.05 12.69
C GLY A 36 0.56 8.19 12.66
N PHE A 37 0.80 9.23 11.84
CA PHE A 37 -0.09 10.40 11.68
C PHE A 37 -0.02 10.97 10.25
N GLY A 38 0.37 10.16 9.27
CA GLY A 38 0.53 10.61 7.89
C GLY A 38 -0.84 10.90 7.24
N ASN A 39 -0.93 12.02 6.51
CA ASN A 39 -2.13 12.39 5.74
C ASN A 39 -1.92 12.20 4.24
N ASP A 40 -0.84 11.52 3.82
CA ASP A 40 -0.60 11.29 2.41
C ASP A 40 -1.64 10.29 1.91
N THR A 41 -2.36 10.70 0.87
CA THR A 41 -3.31 9.86 0.17
C THR A 41 -2.68 9.28 -1.08
N VAL A 42 -3.24 8.18 -1.54
CA VAL A 42 -2.85 7.46 -2.74
C VAL A 42 -4.00 7.53 -3.75
N GLU A 43 -3.72 8.11 -4.90
CA GLU A 43 -4.54 7.97 -6.11
C GLU A 43 -4.41 6.53 -6.60
N ALA A 44 -5.52 5.79 -6.59
CA ALA A 44 -5.67 4.52 -7.27
C ALA A 44 -6.44 4.74 -8.57
N THR A 45 -5.88 4.28 -9.69
CA THR A 45 -6.50 4.41 -11.01
C THR A 45 -6.43 3.09 -11.73
N ALA A 46 -7.58 2.54 -12.08
CA ALA A 46 -7.72 1.33 -12.85
C ALA A 46 -7.09 1.50 -14.23
N THR A 47 -6.42 0.44 -14.67
CA THR A 47 -5.78 0.35 -16.00
C THR A 47 -6.48 -0.69 -16.86
N THR A 48 -6.77 -1.83 -16.25
CA THR A 48 -7.62 -2.91 -16.76
C THR A 48 -8.32 -3.58 -15.57
N ASP A 49 -9.12 -4.61 -15.81
CA ASP A 49 -9.74 -5.40 -14.75
C ASP A 49 -8.71 -5.82 -13.69
N GLU A 50 -9.02 -5.46 -12.43
CA GLU A 50 -8.22 -5.73 -11.22
C GLU A 50 -6.80 -5.14 -11.18
N LYS A 51 -6.39 -4.38 -12.19
CA LYS A 51 -5.07 -3.73 -12.25
C LYS A 51 -5.16 -2.22 -12.08
N TYR A 52 -4.30 -1.69 -11.23
CA TYR A 52 -4.30 -0.30 -10.85
C TYR A 52 -2.89 0.29 -10.88
N THR A 53 -2.80 1.58 -11.18
CA THR A 53 -1.65 2.37 -10.77
C THR A 53 -1.91 2.94 -9.38
N LEU A 54 -0.85 3.03 -8.57
CA LEU A 54 -0.87 3.66 -7.26
C LEU A 54 0.10 4.84 -7.28
N LYS A 55 -0.38 6.02 -6.92
CA LYS A 55 0.40 7.25 -6.96
C LYS A 55 0.11 8.09 -5.74
N PHE A 56 1.14 8.59 -5.06
CA PHE A 56 0.92 9.56 -4.00
C PHE A 56 0.31 10.84 -4.59
N SER A 57 -0.89 11.21 -4.15
CA SER A 57 -1.60 12.43 -4.60
C SER A 57 -0.71 13.65 -4.37
N ARG A 58 -0.03 13.66 -3.22
CA ARG A 58 0.96 14.69 -2.90
C ARG A 58 2.30 14.40 -3.56
N GLY A 59 2.68 15.26 -4.50
CA GLY A 59 3.97 15.22 -5.19
C GLY A 59 4.05 14.21 -6.34
N GLY A 60 2.95 13.50 -6.62
CA GLY A 60 2.69 12.82 -7.88
C GLY A 60 3.63 11.68 -8.24
N ARG A 61 4.27 11.05 -7.26
CA ARG A 61 5.19 9.91 -7.49
C ARG A 61 4.42 8.61 -7.42
N TYR A 62 4.71 7.71 -8.37
CA TYR A 62 4.14 6.37 -8.39
C TYR A 62 4.76 5.52 -7.27
N ILE A 63 3.94 4.69 -6.67
CA ILE A 63 4.37 3.61 -5.79
C ILE A 63 4.74 2.45 -6.72
N ILE A 64 6.01 2.03 -6.69
CA ILE A 64 6.52 0.99 -7.59
C ILE A 64 7.17 -0.13 -6.79
N ALA A 65 7.09 -1.35 -7.31
CA ALA A 65 7.91 -2.47 -6.86
C ALA A 65 9.15 -2.58 -7.74
N ARG A 66 10.32 -2.72 -7.11
CA ARG A 66 11.57 -3.03 -7.80
C ARG A 66 12.49 -3.82 -6.90
N ASN A 67 12.94 -4.98 -7.37
CA ASN A 67 13.91 -5.84 -6.69
C ASN A 67 13.47 -6.20 -5.25
N GLY A 68 12.20 -6.57 -5.07
CA GLY A 68 11.63 -6.93 -3.78
C GLY A 68 11.42 -5.74 -2.83
N GLN A 69 11.49 -4.50 -3.34
CA GLN A 69 11.36 -3.30 -2.53
C GLN A 69 10.33 -2.32 -3.08
N LEU A 70 9.64 -1.64 -2.16
CA LEU A 70 8.76 -0.52 -2.47
C LEU A 70 9.55 0.78 -2.60
N GLN A 71 9.38 1.46 -3.72
CA GLN A 71 10.10 2.68 -4.05
C GLN A 71 9.17 3.72 -4.70
N LEU A 72 9.67 4.95 -4.83
CA LEU A 72 8.97 6.03 -5.52
C LEU A 72 9.44 6.15 -6.96
N GLY A 73 8.56 5.88 -7.92
CA GLY A 73 8.81 5.99 -9.35
C GLY A 73 8.29 7.27 -9.97
N THR A 74 8.80 7.59 -11.16
CA THR A 74 8.24 8.61 -12.07
C THR A 74 7.39 8.00 -13.19
N LYS A 75 7.47 6.67 -13.37
CA LYS A 75 6.65 5.90 -14.30
C LYS A 75 5.67 5.04 -13.52
N ALA A 76 4.49 4.83 -14.10
CA ALA A 76 3.47 3.97 -13.56
C ALA A 76 3.97 2.52 -13.40
N TYR A 77 3.46 1.85 -12.37
CA TYR A 77 3.63 0.43 -12.12
C TYR A 77 2.25 -0.17 -11.88
N GLU A 78 1.99 -1.33 -12.47
CA GLU A 78 0.71 -2.03 -12.32
C GLU A 78 0.68 -2.88 -11.05
N TRP A 79 -0.32 -2.65 -10.22
CA TRP A 79 -0.64 -3.43 -9.03
C TRP A 79 -1.94 -4.19 -9.26
N ARG A 80 -2.01 -5.43 -8.80
CA ARG A 80 -3.29 -6.13 -8.67
C ARG A 80 -3.88 -5.81 -7.29
N ILE A 81 -5.13 -5.37 -7.24
CA ILE A 81 -5.81 -5.04 -5.99
C ILE A 81 -7.03 -5.92 -5.84
N PHE A 82 -7.04 -6.75 -4.79
CA PHE A 82 -8.08 -7.73 -4.54
C PHE A 82 -8.85 -7.39 -3.28
N GLN A 83 -10.19 -7.41 -3.35
CA GLN A 83 -11.01 -7.42 -2.16
C GLN A 83 -11.06 -8.83 -1.57
N ILE A 84 -10.72 -8.95 -0.30
CA ILE A 84 -10.75 -10.19 0.48
C ILE A 84 -12.01 -10.25 1.33
N ASP A 85 -12.40 -9.12 1.90
CA ASP A 85 -13.65 -8.90 2.65
C ASP A 85 -14.08 -7.43 2.48
N THR A 86 -15.26 -7.06 2.97
CA THR A 86 -15.90 -5.74 2.88
C THR A 86 -14.91 -4.59 3.04
N ASP A 87 -14.05 -4.68 4.06
CA ASP A 87 -13.08 -3.66 4.46
C ASP A 87 -11.62 -4.14 4.41
N LYS A 88 -11.37 -5.25 3.71
CA LYS A 88 -10.08 -5.93 3.72
C LYS A 88 -9.61 -6.20 2.30
N TRP A 89 -8.47 -5.61 1.94
CA TRP A 89 -7.92 -5.61 0.59
C TRP A 89 -6.47 -6.07 0.59
N LYS A 90 -6.02 -6.59 -0.55
CA LYS A 90 -4.65 -7.02 -0.79
C LYS A 90 -4.09 -6.30 -2.01
N ILE A 91 -2.85 -5.80 -1.91
CA ILE A 91 -2.15 -5.10 -2.99
C ILE A 91 -0.95 -5.94 -3.41
N VAL A 92 -0.91 -6.37 -4.67
CA VAL A 92 0.09 -7.30 -5.19
C VAL A 92 0.84 -6.69 -6.37
N ALA A 93 2.16 -6.70 -6.30
CA ALA A 93 3.04 -6.26 -7.37
C ALA A 93 2.89 -7.20 -8.57
N THR A 94 2.45 -6.70 -9.73
CA THR A 94 2.12 -7.56 -10.89
C THR A 94 3.34 -8.27 -11.45
N ALA A 95 4.49 -7.61 -11.51
CA ALA A 95 5.70 -8.18 -12.13
C ALA A 95 6.50 -9.09 -11.18
N GLU A 96 6.34 -8.92 -9.87
CA GLU A 96 7.13 -9.64 -8.86
C GLU A 96 6.32 -10.70 -8.10
N ASP A 97 5.00 -10.68 -8.24
CA ASP A 97 4.06 -11.54 -7.50
C ASP A 97 4.18 -11.41 -5.96
N LEU A 98 4.68 -10.27 -5.49
CA LEU A 98 4.85 -9.95 -4.07
C LEU A 98 3.73 -9.05 -3.55
N CYS A 99 3.29 -9.29 -2.33
CA CYS A 99 2.29 -8.51 -1.62
C CYS A 99 2.93 -7.32 -0.89
N LEU A 100 2.30 -6.15 -0.98
CA LEU A 100 2.58 -5.05 -0.06
C LEU A 100 2.28 -5.52 1.37
N SER A 101 3.26 -5.34 2.26
CA SER A 101 3.13 -5.71 3.65
C SER A 101 3.61 -4.60 4.58
N ILE A 102 2.72 -4.16 5.45
CA ILE A 102 3.03 -3.26 6.56
C ILE A 102 3.31 -4.15 7.78
N PRO A 103 4.53 -4.17 8.33
CA PRO A 103 4.85 -5.00 9.50
C PRO A 103 3.91 -4.69 10.68
N GLN A 104 3.48 -5.71 11.43
CA GLN A 104 2.58 -5.51 12.58
C GLN A 104 3.19 -4.67 13.70
N ASN A 105 4.51 -4.76 13.87
CA ASN A 105 5.29 -3.97 14.81
C ASN A 105 5.86 -2.69 14.18
N ALA A 106 5.32 -2.25 13.03
CA ALA A 106 5.78 -1.04 12.38
C ALA A 106 5.58 0.17 13.30
N THR A 107 6.63 0.96 13.46
CA THR A 107 6.61 2.29 14.06
C THR A 107 6.77 3.34 12.97
N SER A 108 6.52 4.61 13.31
CA SER A 108 6.79 5.72 12.39
C SER A 108 8.22 5.65 11.84
N GLY A 109 8.36 5.71 10.51
CA GLY A 109 9.64 5.55 9.81
C GLY A 109 9.99 4.10 9.43
N SER A 110 9.19 3.11 9.84
CA SER A 110 9.36 1.72 9.40
C SER A 110 9.18 1.60 7.90
N ARG A 111 9.96 0.72 7.27
CA ARG A 111 9.81 0.43 5.84
C ARG A 111 8.63 -0.51 5.60
N ILE A 112 7.93 -0.26 4.51
CA ILE A 112 6.95 -1.20 3.98
C ILE A 112 7.69 -2.25 3.16
N LEU A 113 7.28 -3.50 3.29
CA LEU A 113 7.92 -4.64 2.68
C LEU A 113 7.11 -5.14 1.49
N LEU A 114 7.78 -5.86 0.59
CA LEU A 114 7.14 -6.73 -0.39
C LEU A 114 7.46 -8.16 0.00
N LEU A 115 6.43 -8.95 0.31
CA LEU A 115 6.56 -10.32 0.82
C LEU A 115 5.78 -11.30 -0.05
N PRO A 116 6.16 -12.59 -0.07
CA PRO A 116 5.36 -13.64 -0.71
C PRO A 116 3.90 -13.64 -0.22
N GLN A 117 2.99 -14.05 -1.09
CA GLN A 117 1.54 -13.98 -0.89
C GLN A 117 0.97 -15.04 0.06
N GLU A 118 1.51 -15.14 1.26
CA GLU A 118 1.19 -16.20 2.24
C GLU A 118 0.00 -15.87 3.15
N GLY A 119 -0.65 -14.71 2.96
CA GLY A 119 -1.77 -14.28 3.81
C GLY A 119 -1.31 -13.91 5.22
N LEU A 120 -0.06 -13.48 5.35
CA LEU A 120 0.54 -13.10 6.62
C LEU A 120 -0.14 -11.84 7.18
N PRO A 121 -0.17 -11.69 8.52
CA PRO A 121 -0.63 -10.46 9.12
C PRO A 121 0.13 -9.24 8.59
N GLY A 122 -0.60 -8.19 8.24
CA GLY A 122 -0.03 -6.98 7.64
C GLY A 122 0.08 -7.00 6.11
N GLN A 123 -0.31 -8.09 5.44
CA GLN A 123 -0.53 -8.12 3.98
C GLN A 123 -1.90 -7.59 3.57
N PHE A 124 -2.72 -7.24 4.56
CA PHE A 124 -4.07 -6.75 4.35
C PHE A 124 -4.18 -5.28 4.75
N CYS A 125 -4.94 -4.55 3.94
CA CYS A 125 -5.11 -3.12 4.08
C CYS A 125 -6.56 -2.72 3.86
N ASN A 126 -6.88 -1.50 4.24
CA ASN A 126 -8.15 -0.87 3.94
C ASN A 126 -7.88 0.41 3.12
N PHE A 127 -8.82 0.70 2.22
CA PHE A 127 -8.88 1.93 1.43
C PHE A 127 -10.03 2.79 1.97
N ALA A 128 -9.71 3.83 2.76
CA ALA A 128 -10.68 4.79 3.27
C ALA A 128 -10.52 6.19 2.67
#